data_AF-A0A3M2BMI9-F1
#
_entry.id   AF-A0A3M2BMI9-F1
#
_cell.length_a   1.000
_cell.length_b   1.000
_cell.length_c   1.000
_cell.angle_alpha   90.00
_cell.angle_beta   90.00
_cell.angle_gamma   90.00
#
_symmetry.space_group_name_H-M   'P 1'
#
loop_
_entity.id
_entity.type
_entity.pdbx_description
1 polymer ?
#
loop_
_entity_poly.entity_id
_entity_poly.type
_entity_poly.pdbx_seq_one_letter_code
_entity_poly.pdbx_strand_id
1 'polypeptide(L)'
;MPPNVAYDAGRAMYLAGDPERAASWFERSLGHGSTAGVARGQWEMLVGLVLARLESGDFVAARDEVERFQLAYGPALYLEILRSWIDFRAGVPEVVLSPDPEDEPIADVFRYWHLELRRAAGEDPAAVLADVELGLARTSEESQELLHLLAAELLLALDRPRAAFDAARGAFRRLWLDARRFETARAHLDLAVARYARAARAAGLEAEARAAEERYARWRAAQPAPVPVGDGPPRRAGP
;
A
#
# COMPACT_ATOMS: atom_id res chain seq x y z
N MET A 1 24.42 12.11 3.35
CA MET A 1 23.81 11.89 2.02
C MET A 1 22.52 12.71 1.97
N PRO A 2 22.20 13.36 0.83
CA PRO A 2 20.95 14.13 0.72
C PRO A 2 19.71 13.23 0.88
N PRO A 3 18.65 13.67 1.60
CA PRO A 3 17.42 12.89 1.79
C PRO A 3 16.79 12.39 0.49
N ASN A 4 16.75 13.22 -0.56
CA ASN A 4 16.18 12.82 -1.85
C ASN A 4 16.98 11.70 -2.53
N VAL A 5 18.31 11.71 -2.43
CA VAL A 5 19.16 10.64 -2.98
C VAL A 5 18.92 9.32 -2.23
N ALA A 6 18.75 9.40 -0.92
CA ALA A 6 18.41 8.25 -0.09
C ALA A 6 17.04 7.68 -0.46
N TYR A 7 16.05 8.56 -0.64
CA TYR A 7 14.70 8.18 -1.07
C TYR A 7 14.72 7.52 -2.45
N ASP A 8 15.38 8.13 -3.45
CA ASP A 8 15.45 7.57 -4.80
C ASP A 8 16.15 6.21 -4.82
N ALA A 9 17.19 6.03 -3.99
CA ALA A 9 17.83 4.73 -3.80
C ALA A 9 16.89 3.71 -3.15
N GLY A 10 16.11 4.12 -2.14
CA GLY A 10 15.08 3.29 -1.51
C GLY A 10 14.03 2.83 -2.51
N ARG A 11 13.47 3.77 -3.29
CA ARG A 11 12.52 3.50 -4.36
C ARG A 11 13.09 2.54 -5.40
N ALA A 12 14.32 2.75 -5.85
CA ALA A 12 14.96 1.88 -6.83
C ALA A 12 15.11 0.44 -6.30
N MET A 13 15.54 0.26 -5.05
CA MET A 13 15.65 -1.05 -4.42
C MET A 13 14.28 -1.70 -4.24
N TYR A 14 13.27 -0.94 -3.82
CA TYR A 14 11.91 -1.42 -3.62
C TYR A 14 11.32 -1.95 -4.94
N LEU A 15 11.40 -1.15 -5.99
CA LEU A 15 10.93 -1.55 -7.33
C LEU A 15 11.72 -2.71 -7.92
N ALA A 16 13.01 -2.85 -7.58
CA ALA A 16 13.85 -3.99 -7.96
C ALA A 16 13.54 -5.28 -7.19
N GLY A 17 12.71 -5.21 -6.15
CA GLY A 17 12.29 -6.38 -5.38
C GLY A 17 13.06 -6.65 -4.10
N ASP A 18 13.76 -5.64 -3.59
CA ASP A 18 14.55 -5.75 -2.37
C ASP A 18 13.97 -4.82 -1.27
N PRO A 19 12.82 -5.19 -0.67
CA PRO A 19 12.14 -4.36 0.31
C PRO A 19 12.96 -4.12 1.59
N GLU A 20 13.79 -5.08 2.01
CA GLU A 20 14.65 -4.92 3.18
C GLU A 20 15.72 -3.84 2.98
N ARG A 21 16.43 -3.87 1.85
CA ARG A 21 17.39 -2.80 1.54
C ARG A 21 16.68 -1.48 1.29
N ALA A 22 15.51 -1.51 0.65
CA ALA A 22 14.70 -0.31 0.46
C ALA A 22 14.37 0.38 1.79
N ALA A 23 13.90 -0.38 2.79
CA ALA A 23 13.63 0.14 4.13
C ALA A 23 14.85 0.85 4.73
N SER A 24 16.04 0.26 4.63
CA SER A 24 17.27 0.88 5.15
C SER A 24 17.62 2.22 4.46
N TRP A 25 17.25 2.38 3.19
CA TRP A 25 17.45 3.64 2.46
C TRP A 25 16.38 4.67 2.79
N PHE A 26 15.12 4.24 2.94
CA PHE A 26 14.05 5.12 3.38
C PHE A 26 14.28 5.64 4.81
N GLU A 27 14.76 4.81 5.74
CA GLU A 27 15.17 5.23 7.08
C GLU A 27 16.24 6.33 7.02
N ARG A 28 17.24 6.17 6.14
CA ARG A 28 18.27 7.20 5.92
C ARG A 28 17.68 8.49 5.34
N SER A 29 16.64 8.38 4.52
CA SER A 29 15.94 9.55 3.96
C SER A 29 15.19 10.34 5.04
N LEU A 30 14.63 9.64 6.04
CA LEU A 30 13.95 10.23 7.20
C LEU A 30 14.89 10.82 8.27
N GLY A 31 16.20 10.62 8.14
CA GLY A 31 17.20 10.96 9.17
C GLY A 31 17.17 12.42 9.66
N HIS A 32 17.68 12.61 10.88
CA HIS A 32 17.69 13.86 11.66
C HIS A 32 18.12 15.09 10.84
N GLY A 33 17.17 15.98 10.56
CA GLY A 33 17.48 17.33 10.07
C GLY A 33 17.07 17.66 8.64
N SER A 34 16.08 16.97 8.04
CA SER A 34 15.40 17.58 6.89
C SER A 34 14.59 18.78 7.40
N THR A 35 15.19 19.96 7.29
CA THR A 35 14.53 21.22 7.59
C THR A 35 13.35 21.37 6.63
N ALA A 36 12.16 21.56 7.22
CA ALA A 36 10.94 21.81 6.47
C ALA A 36 11.17 23.00 5.51
N GLY A 37 11.00 22.78 4.21
CA GLY A 37 10.92 23.89 3.26
C GLY A 37 11.51 23.71 1.85
N VAL A 38 12.31 22.67 1.55
CA VAL A 38 12.98 22.59 0.23
C VAL A 38 12.93 21.19 -0.43
N ALA A 39 12.34 20.17 0.21
CA ALA A 39 12.41 18.78 -0.27
C ALA A 39 11.03 18.08 -0.34
N ARG A 40 11.03 16.91 -0.99
CA ARG A 40 9.94 15.92 -1.01
C ARG A 40 9.32 15.77 0.38
N GLY A 41 8.00 15.56 0.45
CA GLY A 41 7.30 15.52 1.73
C GLY A 41 7.84 14.39 2.62
N GLN A 42 8.11 14.69 3.89
CA GLN A 42 8.57 13.67 4.86
C GLN A 42 7.58 12.49 4.96
N TRP A 43 6.30 12.75 4.72
CA TRP A 43 5.26 11.71 4.66
C TRP A 43 5.51 10.71 3.52
N GLU A 44 6.05 11.12 2.36
CA GLU A 44 6.33 10.20 1.24
C GLU A 44 7.45 9.21 1.61
N MET A 45 8.45 9.70 2.34
CA MET A 45 9.55 8.88 2.85
C MET A 45 9.05 7.86 3.87
N LEU A 46 8.14 8.26 4.76
CA LEU A 46 7.48 7.36 5.70
C LEU A 46 6.63 6.31 4.98
N VAL A 47 5.83 6.73 3.98
CA VAL A 47 5.01 5.79 3.19
C VAL A 47 5.90 4.76 2.51
N GLY A 48 6.97 5.17 1.82
CA GLY A 48 7.91 4.23 1.20
C GLY A 48 8.50 3.23 2.18
N LEU A 49 8.91 3.71 3.37
CA LEU A 49 9.41 2.86 4.46
C LEU A 49 8.38 1.84 4.94
N VAL A 50 7.15 2.29 5.22
CA VAL A 50 6.08 1.41 5.69
C VAL A 50 5.72 0.38 4.62
N LEU A 51 5.59 0.77 3.36
CA LEU A 51 5.30 -0.18 2.27
C LEU A 51 6.38 -1.25 2.14
N ALA A 52 7.65 -0.86 2.25
CA ALA A 52 8.77 -1.80 2.24
C ALA A 52 8.71 -2.79 3.42
N ARG A 53 8.45 -2.29 4.64
CA ARG A 53 8.32 -3.13 5.84
C ARG A 53 7.13 -4.10 5.77
N LEU A 54 5.99 -3.62 5.27
CA LEU A 54 4.81 -4.46 5.04
C LEU A 54 5.09 -5.58 4.03
N GLU A 55 5.78 -5.30 2.93
CA GLU A 55 6.11 -6.32 1.93
C GLU A 55 7.10 -7.37 2.47
N SER A 56 7.98 -7.00 3.40
CA SER A 56 8.86 -7.91 4.13
C SER A 56 8.17 -8.67 5.28
N GLY A 57 6.92 -8.34 5.61
CA GLY A 57 6.18 -8.93 6.73
C GLY A 57 6.60 -8.43 8.11
N ASP A 58 7.35 -7.32 8.18
CA ASP A 58 7.83 -6.72 9.42
C ASP A 58 6.84 -5.66 9.94
N PHE A 59 5.64 -6.12 10.32
CA PHE A 59 4.53 -5.26 10.73
C PHE A 59 4.83 -4.46 12.01
N VAL A 60 5.60 -5.06 12.93
CA VAL A 60 6.00 -4.39 14.18
C VAL A 60 6.90 -3.21 13.88
N ALA A 61 7.96 -3.39 13.08
CA ALA A 61 8.81 -2.28 12.72
C ALA A 61 8.06 -1.21 11.92
N ALA A 62 7.14 -1.60 11.03
CA ALA A 62 6.29 -0.64 10.32
C ALA A 62 5.51 0.26 11.30
N ARG A 63 4.93 -0.32 12.36
CA ARG A 63 4.21 0.42 13.40
C ARG A 63 5.12 1.34 14.20
N ASP A 64 6.28 0.83 14.63
CA ASP A 64 7.29 1.60 15.37
C ASP A 64 7.77 2.83 14.58
N GLU A 65 7.89 2.73 13.25
CA GLU A 65 8.26 3.85 12.38
C GLU A 65 7.19 4.95 12.37
N VAL A 66 5.90 4.57 12.32
CA VAL A 66 4.79 5.54 12.39
C VAL A 66 4.75 6.23 13.75
N GLU A 67 5.00 5.50 14.84
CA GLU A 67 5.07 6.06 16.19
C GLU A 67 6.23 7.03 16.36
N ARG A 68 7.43 6.65 15.89
CA ARG A 68 8.61 7.55 15.89
C ARG A 68 8.38 8.79 15.05
N PHE A 69 7.75 8.64 13.89
CA PHE A 69 7.41 9.77 13.03
C PHE A 69 6.43 10.72 13.73
N GLN A 70 5.36 10.19 14.33
CA GLN A 70 4.41 11.01 15.09
C GLN A 70 5.09 11.76 16.24
N LEU A 71 6.00 11.12 16.96
CA LEU A 71 6.72 11.76 18.07
C LEU A 71 7.60 12.92 17.57
N ALA A 72 8.21 12.78 16.40
CA ALA A 72 9.10 13.79 15.83
C ALA A 72 8.36 14.97 15.17
N TYR A 73 7.24 14.70 14.51
CA TYR A 73 6.56 15.68 13.63
C TYR A 73 5.15 16.05 14.07
N GLY A 74 4.62 15.42 15.11
CA GLY A 74 3.28 15.64 15.63
C GLY A 74 2.20 14.74 15.03
N PRO A 75 0.97 14.80 15.57
CA PRO A 75 -0.16 14.02 15.06
C PRO A 75 -0.62 14.53 13.69
N ALA A 76 -1.12 13.61 12.86
CA ALA A 76 -1.76 13.92 11.59
C ALA A 76 -2.71 12.78 11.19
N LEU A 77 -3.82 13.11 10.51
CA LEU A 77 -4.84 12.13 10.11
C LEU A 77 -4.27 10.96 9.30
N TYR A 78 -3.35 11.24 8.37
CA TYR A 78 -2.72 10.20 7.55
C TYR A 78 -1.89 9.19 8.36
N LEU A 79 -1.40 9.56 9.56
CA LEU A 79 -0.70 8.62 10.45
C LEU A 79 -1.67 7.64 11.11
N GLU A 80 -2.89 8.08 11.43
CA GLU A 80 -3.94 7.20 11.94
C GLU A 80 -4.37 6.20 10.87
N ILE A 81 -4.61 6.68 9.65
CA ILE A 81 -4.94 5.83 8.49
C ILE A 81 -3.81 4.81 8.25
N LEU A 82 -2.55 5.25 8.33
CA LEU A 82 -1.39 4.38 8.12
C LEU A 82 -1.29 3.28 9.20
N ARG A 83 -1.60 3.58 10.47
CA ARG A 83 -1.67 2.55 11.54
C ARG A 83 -2.73 1.52 11.25
N SER A 84 -3.96 1.97 10.97
CA SER A 84 -5.07 1.06 10.69
C SER A 84 -4.80 0.24 9.43
N TRP A 85 -4.12 0.82 8.43
CA TRP A 85 -3.67 0.09 7.26
C TRP A 85 -2.63 -0.99 7.58
N ILE A 86 -1.65 -0.70 8.44
CA ILE A 86 -0.67 -1.69 8.91
C ILE A 86 -1.39 -2.84 9.63
N ASP A 87 -2.31 -2.53 10.53
CA ASP A 87 -3.07 -3.52 11.30
C ASP A 87 -3.94 -4.40 10.39
N PHE A 88 -4.62 -3.78 9.41
CA PHE A 88 -5.34 -4.48 8.35
C PHE A 88 -4.42 -5.44 7.58
N ARG A 89 -3.23 -4.99 7.15
CA ARG A 89 -2.27 -5.82 6.40
C ARG A 89 -1.66 -6.94 7.26
N ALA A 90 -1.55 -6.72 8.56
CA ALA A 90 -1.12 -7.74 9.53
C ALA A 90 -2.20 -8.77 9.86
N GLY A 91 -3.44 -8.58 9.37
CA GLY A 91 -4.57 -9.46 9.65
C GLY A 91 -5.14 -9.29 11.06
N VAL A 92 -4.96 -8.12 11.67
CA VAL A 92 -5.59 -7.79 12.96
C VAL A 92 -7.11 -7.71 12.73
N PRO A 93 -7.94 -8.44 13.51
CA PRO A 93 -9.38 -8.55 13.23
C PRO A 93 -10.17 -7.26 13.43
N GLU A 94 -9.71 -6.39 14.33
CA GLU A 94 -10.41 -5.18 14.72
C GLU A 94 -9.82 -3.98 13.96
N VAL A 95 -10.55 -3.51 12.96
CA VAL A 95 -10.19 -2.30 12.22
C VAL A 95 -10.80 -1.10 12.93
N VAL A 96 -9.96 -0.28 13.54
CA VAL A 96 -10.38 1.02 14.09
C VAL A 96 -10.39 2.04 12.96
N LEU A 97 -11.57 2.57 12.65
CA LEU A 97 -11.72 3.60 11.62
C LEU A 97 -11.18 4.93 12.13
N SER A 98 -10.28 5.53 11.34
CA SER A 98 -9.90 6.93 11.50
C SER A 98 -11.06 7.85 11.09
N PRO A 99 -11.06 9.13 11.48
CA PRO A 99 -11.98 10.13 10.95
C PRO A 99 -11.98 10.16 9.41
N ASP A 100 -13.11 10.54 8.82
CA ASP A 100 -13.25 10.67 7.37
C ASP A 100 -12.31 11.77 6.82
N PRO A 101 -11.43 11.45 5.86
CA PRO A 101 -10.53 12.42 5.26
C PRO A 101 -11.14 13.30 4.16
N GLU A 102 -12.46 13.25 3.89
CA GLU A 102 -13.06 13.91 2.72
C GLU A 102 -12.65 15.39 2.57
N ASP A 103 -12.62 16.13 3.68
CA ASP A 103 -12.31 17.56 3.71
C ASP A 103 -10.81 17.87 3.91
N GLU A 104 -9.96 16.87 4.16
CA GLU A 104 -8.53 17.09 4.41
C GLU A 104 -7.69 17.00 3.12
N PRO A 105 -6.70 17.90 2.94
CA PRO A 105 -5.79 17.88 1.80
C PRO A 105 -4.73 16.78 1.93
N ILE A 106 -5.15 15.51 1.90
CA ILE A 106 -4.28 14.34 1.94
C ILE A 106 -4.06 13.71 0.56
N ALA A 107 -3.03 12.88 0.43
CA ALA A 107 -2.74 12.16 -0.80
C ALA A 107 -3.82 11.09 -1.10
N ASP A 108 -4.08 10.85 -2.39
CA ASP A 108 -5.13 9.93 -2.86
C ASP A 108 -5.01 8.52 -2.29
N VAL A 109 -3.78 8.03 -2.09
CA VAL A 109 -3.54 6.70 -1.51
C VAL A 109 -4.13 6.55 -0.11
N PHE A 110 -4.13 7.61 0.71
CA PHE A 110 -4.70 7.56 2.05
C PHE A 110 -6.23 7.55 2.01
N ARG A 111 -6.86 8.26 1.04
CA ARG A 111 -8.30 8.16 0.81
C ARG A 111 -8.70 6.76 0.39
N TYR A 112 -7.95 6.16 -0.53
CA TYR A 112 -8.13 4.76 -0.92
C TYR A 112 -8.01 3.83 0.30
N TRP A 113 -6.95 3.95 1.12
CA TRP A 113 -6.81 3.13 2.33
C TRP A 113 -7.94 3.35 3.33
N HIS A 114 -8.42 4.57 3.49
CA HIS A 114 -9.58 4.81 4.34
C HIS A 114 -10.82 4.04 3.86
N LEU A 115 -11.12 4.07 2.56
CA LEU A 115 -12.23 3.31 1.97
C LEU A 115 -12.04 1.78 2.09
N GLU A 116 -10.80 1.30 1.97
CA GLU A 116 -10.46 -0.10 2.26
C GLU A 116 -10.81 -0.49 3.69
N LEU A 117 -10.43 0.37 4.66
CA LEU A 117 -10.66 0.14 6.07
C LEU A 117 -12.15 0.17 6.41
N ARG A 118 -12.93 1.09 5.83
CA ARG A 118 -14.40 1.13 5.94
C ARG A 118 -15.04 -0.18 5.47
N ARG A 119 -14.62 -0.67 4.30
CA ARG A 119 -15.05 -1.97 3.79
C ARG A 119 -14.64 -3.13 4.71
N ALA A 120 -13.43 -3.10 5.25
CA ALA A 120 -12.93 -4.14 6.16
C ALA A 120 -13.66 -4.12 7.53
N ALA A 121 -14.08 -2.95 8.00
CA ALA A 121 -14.89 -2.76 9.20
C ALA A 121 -16.35 -3.22 9.03
N GLY A 122 -16.75 -3.65 7.83
CA GLY A 122 -18.09 -4.18 7.57
C GLY A 122 -19.15 -3.12 7.30
N GLU A 123 -18.76 -1.92 6.88
CA GLU A 123 -19.72 -0.93 6.38
C GLU A 123 -20.51 -1.46 5.18
N ASP A 124 -21.71 -0.88 4.96
CA ASP A 124 -22.58 -1.24 3.85
C ASP A 124 -21.85 -1.11 2.50
N PRO A 125 -21.70 -2.21 1.74
CA PRO A 125 -21.00 -2.19 0.46
C PRO A 125 -21.56 -1.19 -0.55
N ALA A 126 -22.87 -0.92 -0.52
CA ALA A 126 -23.48 0.05 -1.43
C ALA A 126 -23.07 1.49 -1.10
N ALA A 127 -23.01 1.84 0.19
CA ALA A 127 -22.55 3.15 0.65
C ALA A 127 -21.06 3.38 0.30
N VAL A 128 -20.20 2.41 0.63
CA VAL A 128 -18.77 2.52 0.31
C VAL A 128 -18.54 2.58 -1.21
N LEU A 129 -19.35 1.87 -2.01
CA LEU A 129 -19.24 1.92 -3.47
C LEU A 129 -19.59 3.31 -4.02
N ALA A 130 -20.60 3.98 -3.48
CA ALA A 130 -20.94 5.35 -3.87
C ALA A 130 -19.77 6.32 -3.58
N ASP A 131 -19.11 6.17 -2.43
CA ASP A 131 -17.95 7.00 -2.08
C ASP A 131 -16.72 6.69 -2.96
N VAL A 132 -16.54 5.42 -3.36
CA VAL A 132 -15.54 5.03 -4.35
C VAL A 132 -15.81 5.68 -5.71
N GLU A 133 -17.07 5.72 -6.16
CA GLU A 133 -17.48 6.36 -7.41
C GLU A 133 -17.24 7.88 -7.38
N LEU A 134 -17.52 8.54 -6.24
CA LEU A 134 -17.17 9.95 -6.03
C LEU A 134 -15.66 10.17 -6.04
N GLY A 135 -14.89 9.27 -5.41
CA GLY A 135 -13.43 9.32 -5.38
C GLY A 135 -12.81 9.24 -6.79
N LEU A 136 -13.32 8.37 -7.65
CA LEU A 136 -12.83 8.22 -9.03
C LEU A 136 -12.85 9.53 -9.83
N ALA A 137 -13.80 10.42 -9.57
CA ALA A 137 -13.88 11.73 -10.24
C ALA A 137 -12.84 12.75 -9.73
N ARG A 138 -12.28 12.53 -8.54
CA ARG A 138 -11.41 13.47 -7.82
C ARG A 138 -9.95 13.00 -7.75
N THR A 139 -9.70 11.73 -8.01
CA THR A 139 -8.42 11.05 -7.81
C THR A 139 -7.56 11.01 -9.08
N SER A 140 -6.25 11.10 -8.91
CA SER A 140 -5.24 10.91 -9.96
C SER A 140 -5.31 9.54 -10.63
N GLU A 141 -4.92 9.44 -11.91
CA GLU A 141 -4.97 8.19 -12.68
C GLU A 141 -4.27 7.01 -11.98
N GLU A 142 -3.13 7.27 -11.33
CA GLU A 142 -2.35 6.23 -10.63
C GLU A 142 -3.13 5.58 -9.47
N SER A 143 -4.00 6.34 -8.80
CA SER A 143 -4.79 5.85 -7.66
C SER A 143 -6.20 5.40 -8.06
N GLN A 144 -6.68 5.77 -9.25
CA GLN A 144 -7.98 5.30 -9.77
C GLN A 144 -8.01 3.77 -9.94
N GLU A 145 -6.90 3.15 -10.33
CA GLU A 145 -6.85 1.70 -10.50
C GLU A 145 -7.06 0.95 -9.16
N LEU A 146 -6.56 1.52 -8.06
CA LEU A 146 -6.82 0.98 -6.72
C LEU A 146 -8.31 1.10 -6.34
N LEU A 147 -8.93 2.25 -6.64
CA LEU A 147 -10.36 2.46 -6.43
C LEU A 147 -11.22 1.51 -7.28
N HIS A 148 -10.85 1.25 -8.54
CA HIS A 148 -11.54 0.27 -9.38
C HIS A 148 -11.43 -1.16 -8.84
N LEU A 149 -10.29 -1.54 -8.25
CA LEU A 149 -10.14 -2.84 -7.58
C LEU A 149 -11.00 -2.94 -6.32
N LEU A 150 -11.13 -1.86 -5.55
CA LEU A 150 -12.05 -1.82 -4.41
C LEU A 150 -13.51 -1.88 -4.86
N ALA A 151 -13.88 -1.12 -5.90
CA ALA A 151 -15.21 -1.19 -6.51
C ALA A 151 -15.56 -2.62 -6.93
N ALA A 152 -14.61 -3.37 -7.48
CA ALA A 152 -14.83 -4.77 -7.83
C ALA A 152 -15.20 -5.65 -6.62
N GLU A 153 -14.52 -5.49 -5.48
CA GLU A 153 -14.84 -6.23 -4.26
C GLU A 153 -16.21 -5.87 -3.70
N LEU A 154 -16.57 -4.58 -3.73
CA LEU A 154 -17.88 -4.09 -3.29
C LEU A 154 -19.00 -4.62 -4.20
N LEU A 155 -18.78 -4.62 -5.52
CA LEU A 155 -19.70 -5.19 -6.49
C LEU A 155 -19.88 -6.71 -6.29
N LEU A 156 -18.84 -7.45 -5.89
CA LEU A 156 -18.99 -8.86 -5.51
C LEU A 156 -19.86 -9.02 -4.26
N ALA A 157 -19.68 -8.18 -3.24
CA ALA A 157 -20.51 -8.20 -2.04
C ALA A 157 -21.98 -7.88 -2.33
N LEU A 158 -22.25 -7.15 -3.41
CA LEU A 158 -23.60 -6.82 -3.91
C LEU A 158 -24.14 -7.84 -4.94
N ASP A 159 -23.50 -8.99 -5.11
CA ASP A 159 -23.89 -10.04 -6.07
C ASP A 159 -23.91 -9.55 -7.54
N ARG A 160 -22.94 -8.71 -7.92
CA ARG A 160 -22.76 -8.18 -9.29
C ARG A 160 -21.46 -8.66 -9.93
N PRO A 161 -21.27 -9.98 -10.11
CA PRO A 161 -19.98 -10.56 -10.49
C PRO A 161 -19.44 -10.09 -11.84
N ARG A 162 -20.33 -9.85 -12.82
CA ARG A 162 -19.88 -9.39 -14.13
C ARG A 162 -19.33 -7.96 -14.08
N ALA A 163 -20.03 -7.06 -13.40
CA ALA A 163 -19.58 -5.69 -13.21
C ALA A 163 -18.29 -5.65 -12.39
N ALA A 164 -18.17 -6.48 -11.35
CA ALA A 164 -16.94 -6.63 -10.57
C ALA A 164 -15.75 -7.04 -11.44
N PHE A 165 -15.93 -8.04 -12.30
CA PHE A 165 -14.87 -8.48 -13.20
C PHE A 165 -14.48 -7.39 -14.21
N ASP A 166 -15.45 -6.70 -14.81
CA ASP A 166 -15.17 -5.64 -15.77
C ASP A 166 -14.40 -4.47 -15.11
N ALA A 167 -14.75 -4.10 -13.87
CA ALA A 167 -14.01 -3.11 -13.06
C ALA A 167 -12.58 -3.56 -12.73
N ALA A 168 -12.41 -4.80 -12.26
CA ALA A 168 -11.10 -5.32 -11.87
C ALA A 168 -10.15 -5.52 -13.07
N ARG A 169 -10.67 -5.86 -14.26
CA ARG A 169 -9.86 -6.27 -15.40
C ARG A 169 -8.97 -5.17 -15.95
N GLY A 170 -9.52 -3.97 -16.11
CA GLY A 170 -8.76 -2.80 -16.56
C GLY A 170 -7.69 -2.42 -15.55
N ALA A 171 -8.12 -2.30 -14.29
CA ALA A 171 -7.27 -1.90 -13.18
C ALA A 171 -6.12 -2.86 -12.91
N PHE A 172 -6.38 -4.16 -12.88
CA PHE A 172 -5.34 -5.17 -12.70
C PHE A 172 -4.25 -5.06 -13.77
N ARG A 173 -4.63 -4.90 -15.05
CA ARG A 173 -3.67 -4.82 -16.15
C ARG A 173 -2.76 -3.60 -16.02
N ARG A 174 -3.32 -2.44 -15.68
CA ARG A 174 -2.56 -1.19 -15.53
C ARG A 174 -1.67 -1.24 -14.30
N LEU A 175 -2.22 -1.61 -13.15
CA LEU A 175 -1.47 -1.74 -11.90
C LEU A 175 -0.32 -2.76 -12.02
N TRP A 176 -0.52 -3.85 -12.78
CA TRP A 176 0.57 -4.78 -13.08
C TRP A 176 1.74 -4.14 -13.86
N LEU A 177 1.45 -3.29 -14.84
CA LEU A 177 2.47 -2.57 -15.60
C LEU A 177 3.17 -1.53 -14.73
N ASP A 178 2.38 -0.85 -13.89
CA ASP A 178 2.80 0.25 -13.02
C ASP A 178 3.57 -0.21 -11.79
N ALA A 179 3.42 -1.47 -11.35
CA ALA A 179 4.17 -2.06 -10.25
C ALA A 179 5.70 -2.07 -10.46
N ARG A 180 6.19 -1.80 -11.68
CA ARG A 180 7.63 -1.61 -11.96
C ARG A 180 8.12 -0.17 -11.84
N ARG A 181 7.19 0.78 -11.68
CA ARG A 181 7.45 2.22 -11.75
C ARG A 181 7.00 2.95 -10.49
N PHE A 182 5.94 2.47 -9.85
CA PHE A 182 5.31 3.13 -8.71
C PHE A 182 5.27 2.20 -7.50
N GLU A 183 5.71 2.74 -6.36
CA GLU A 183 5.83 2.01 -5.10
C GLU A 183 4.46 1.56 -4.62
N THR A 184 3.47 2.46 -4.68
CA THR A 184 2.08 2.16 -4.33
C THR A 184 1.52 1.03 -5.19
N ALA A 185 1.70 1.07 -6.52
CA ALA A 185 1.23 -0.01 -7.40
C ALA A 185 1.88 -1.35 -7.04
N ARG A 186 3.18 -1.36 -6.75
CA ARG A 186 3.89 -2.57 -6.32
C ARG A 186 3.33 -3.13 -5.02
N ALA A 187 3.16 -2.27 -4.01
CA ALA A 187 2.77 -2.66 -2.65
C ALA A 187 1.36 -3.24 -2.53
N HIS A 188 0.55 -3.06 -3.58
CA HIS A 188 -0.83 -3.54 -3.68
C HIS A 188 -1.00 -4.64 -4.73
N LEU A 189 0.09 -5.11 -5.36
CA LEU A 189 -0.01 -6.09 -6.44
C LEU A 189 -0.58 -7.43 -5.95
N ASP A 190 -0.27 -7.82 -4.71
CA ASP A 190 -0.85 -8.98 -4.03
C ASP A 190 -2.39 -8.87 -3.94
N LEU A 191 -2.86 -7.74 -3.45
CA LEU A 191 -4.29 -7.45 -3.30
C LEU A 191 -4.98 -7.38 -4.66
N ALA A 192 -4.36 -6.70 -5.64
CA ALA A 192 -4.88 -6.58 -6.99
C ALA A 192 -5.07 -7.95 -7.67
N VAL A 193 -4.10 -8.85 -7.53
CA VAL A 193 -4.18 -10.23 -8.05
C VAL A 193 -5.30 -10.99 -7.36
N ALA A 194 -5.37 -10.95 -6.03
CA ALA A 194 -6.39 -11.67 -5.27
C ALA A 194 -7.81 -11.22 -5.65
N ARG A 195 -8.02 -9.91 -5.81
CA ARG A 195 -9.31 -9.31 -6.19
C ARG A 195 -9.70 -9.65 -7.62
N TYR A 196 -8.77 -9.48 -8.56
CA TYR A 196 -9.00 -9.85 -9.95
C TYR A 196 -9.34 -11.33 -10.08
N ALA A 197 -8.60 -12.21 -9.39
CA ALA A 197 -8.87 -13.65 -9.39
C ALA A 197 -10.25 -13.96 -8.82
N ARG A 198 -10.63 -13.39 -7.66
CA ARG A 198 -11.99 -13.56 -7.10
C ARG A 198 -13.08 -13.09 -8.05
N ALA A 199 -12.93 -11.91 -8.64
CA ALA A 199 -13.92 -11.37 -9.58
C ALA A 199 -14.04 -12.23 -10.84
N ALA A 200 -12.91 -12.70 -11.40
CA ALA A 200 -12.90 -13.61 -12.53
C ALA A 200 -13.61 -14.94 -12.21
N ARG A 201 -13.33 -15.54 -11.05
CA ARG A 201 -14.03 -16.78 -10.62
C ARG A 201 -15.52 -16.58 -10.48
N ALA A 202 -15.95 -15.50 -9.82
CA ALA A 202 -17.36 -15.18 -9.65
C ALA A 202 -18.07 -14.94 -11.00
N ALA A 203 -17.34 -14.47 -12.02
CA ALA A 203 -17.83 -14.32 -13.38
C ALA A 203 -17.72 -15.61 -14.24
N GLY A 204 -17.32 -16.75 -13.67
CA GLY A 204 -17.16 -18.03 -14.37
C GLY A 204 -15.88 -18.16 -15.21
N LEU A 205 -14.88 -17.31 -14.99
CA LEU A 205 -13.63 -17.22 -15.76
C LEU A 205 -12.44 -17.82 -15.00
N GLU A 206 -12.55 -19.08 -14.57
CA GLU A 206 -11.52 -19.77 -13.76
C GLU A 206 -10.13 -19.79 -14.41
N ALA A 207 -10.06 -19.90 -15.73
CA ALA A 207 -8.79 -19.87 -16.46
C ALA A 207 -8.09 -18.50 -16.33
N GLU A 208 -8.84 -17.39 -16.34
CA GLU A 208 -8.26 -16.05 -16.14
C GLU A 208 -7.76 -15.87 -14.71
N ALA A 209 -8.51 -16.35 -13.71
CA ALA A 209 -8.13 -16.28 -12.31
C ALA A 209 -6.80 -17.01 -12.04
N ARG A 210 -6.71 -18.28 -12.46
CA ARG A 210 -5.48 -19.09 -12.31
C ARG A 210 -4.28 -18.47 -13.04
N ALA A 211 -4.49 -17.96 -14.26
CA ALA A 211 -3.41 -17.34 -15.02
C ALA A 211 -2.83 -16.10 -14.30
N ALA A 212 -3.66 -15.29 -13.64
CA ALA A 212 -3.21 -14.15 -12.85
C ALA A 212 -2.42 -14.56 -11.61
N GLU A 213 -2.92 -15.54 -10.85
CA GLU A 213 -2.27 -16.08 -9.65
C GLU A 213 -0.92 -16.73 -10.00
N GLU A 214 -0.86 -17.55 -11.04
CA GLU A 214 0.39 -18.15 -11.49
C GLU A 214 1.40 -17.11 -11.96
N ARG A 215 0.94 -16.07 -12.68
CA ARG A 215 1.79 -14.97 -13.10
C ARG A 215 2.37 -14.24 -11.89
N TYR A 216 1.56 -13.99 -10.87
CA TYR A 216 2.00 -13.39 -9.61
C TYR A 216 2.97 -14.27 -8.85
N ALA A 217 2.69 -15.57 -8.72
CA ALA A 217 3.58 -16.52 -8.08
C ALA A 217 4.96 -16.56 -8.76
N ARG A 218 5.00 -16.59 -10.11
CA ARG A 218 6.26 -16.50 -10.86
C ARG A 218 6.99 -15.17 -10.65
N TRP A 219 6.25 -14.06 -10.62
CA TRP A 219 6.84 -12.75 -10.36
C TRP A 219 7.44 -12.65 -8.96
N ARG A 220 6.74 -13.17 -7.93
CA ARG A 220 7.24 -13.26 -6.54
C ARG A 220 8.46 -14.15 -6.43
N ALA A 221 8.43 -15.34 -7.04
CA ALA A 221 9.55 -16.28 -7.02
C ALA A 221 10.82 -15.73 -7.73
N ALA A 222 10.64 -14.79 -8.66
CA ALA A 222 11.74 -14.12 -9.34
C ALA A 222 12.29 -12.90 -8.58
N GLN A 223 11.68 -12.48 -7.47
CA GLN A 223 12.23 -11.40 -6.65
C GLN A 223 13.48 -11.90 -5.91
N PRO A 224 14.46 -11.02 -5.61
CA PRO A 224 15.54 -11.34 -4.70
C PRO A 224 15.01 -12.00 -3.43
N ALA A 225 15.67 -13.08 -2.98
CA ALA A 225 15.38 -13.61 -1.65
C ALA A 225 15.69 -12.52 -0.61
N PRO A 226 14.90 -12.44 0.49
CA PRO A 226 15.26 -11.58 1.60
C PRO A 226 16.69 -11.93 2.03
N VAL A 227 17.55 -10.92 2.20
CA VAL A 227 18.91 -11.17 2.64
C VAL A 227 18.76 -11.56 4.11
N PRO A 228 19.12 -12.78 4.52
CA PRO A 228 19.00 -13.16 5.92
C PRO A 228 19.71 -12.08 6.74
N VAL A 229 18.99 -11.51 7.70
CA VAL A 229 19.52 -10.52 8.63
C VAL A 229 20.62 -11.23 9.42
N GLY A 230 21.82 -11.27 8.85
CA GLY A 230 22.99 -11.82 9.52
C GLY A 230 23.14 -11.03 10.80
N ASP A 231 23.21 -11.73 11.94
CA ASP A 231 23.32 -11.17 13.28
C ASP A 231 24.18 -9.92 13.22
N GLY A 232 23.50 -8.76 13.18
CA GLY A 232 24.18 -7.49 12.98
C GLY A 232 25.23 -7.37 14.08
N PRO A 233 26.43 -6.83 13.78
CA PRO A 233 27.46 -6.69 14.80
C PRO A 233 26.84 -6.03 16.03
N PRO A 234 27.08 -6.58 17.25
CA PRO A 234 26.38 -6.15 18.44
C PRO A 234 26.44 -4.63 18.52
N ARG A 235 25.26 -3.99 18.59
CA ARG A 235 25.16 -2.54 18.75
C ARG A 235 26.09 -2.17 19.91
N ARG A 236 27.19 -1.50 19.59
CA ARG A 236 28.14 -1.05 20.61
C ARG A 236 27.33 -0.18 21.57
N ALA A 237 27.20 -0.63 22.81
CA ALA A 237 26.72 0.21 23.89
C ALA A 237 27.61 1.46 23.89
N GLY A 238 27.00 2.62 23.64
CA GLY A 238 27.67 3.90 23.74
C GLY A 238 28.13 4.16 25.19
N PRO A 239 29.17 4.99 25.37
CA PRO A 239 29.84 5.23 26.64
C PRO A 239 28.96 5.86 27.71
#